data_AF-A0A1X9XVB9-F1
#
_entry.id   AF-A0A1X9XVB9-F1
#
_cell.length_a   1.000
_cell.length_b   1.000
_cell.length_c   1.000
_cell.angle_alpha   90.00
_cell.angle_beta   90.00
_cell.angle_gamma   90.00
#
_symmetry.space_group_name_H-M   'P 1'
#
loop_
_entity.id
_entity.type
_entity.pdbx_description
1 polymer ?
#
loop_
_entity_poly.entity_id
_entity_poly.type
_entity_poly.pdbx_seq_one_letter_code
_entity_poly.pdbx_strand_id
1 'polypeptide(L)' 'TLFIDSQHRTPGNLRAFVQATLRSIRTGKSSDVRFSSTEKIDVIPMMTKRMEFSYKDGEDFVFSDPETY' A
#
# COMPACT_ATOMS: atom_id res chain seq x y z
N THR A 1 2.91 -0.48 1.82
CA THR A 1 2.66 0.62 0.88
C THR A 1 1.64 0.15 -0.12
N LEU A 2 0.61 0.94 -0.41
CA LEU A 2 -0.41 0.64 -1.39
C LEU A 2 0.05 1.11 -2.76
N PHE A 3 -0.14 0.26 -3.76
CA PHE A 3 -0.01 0.64 -5.16
C PHE A 3 -1.28 1.36 -5.60
N ILE A 4 -1.15 2.55 -6.18
CA ILE A 4 -2.30 3.34 -6.65
C ILE A 4 -2.44 3.23 -8.15
N ASP A 5 -1.38 3.56 -8.88
CA ASP A 5 -1.40 3.62 -10.33
C ASP A 5 0.00 3.38 -10.90
N SER A 6 0.07 2.93 -12.16
CA SER A 6 1.31 2.83 -12.93
C SER A 6 1.16 3.32 -14.35
N GLN A 7 2.17 4.04 -14.81
CA GLN A 7 2.33 4.46 -16.18
C GLN A 7 3.60 3.87 -16.78
N HIS A 8 3.44 3.07 -17.83
CA HIS A 8 4.56 2.59 -18.65
C HIS A 8 4.94 3.66 -19.68
N ARG A 9 6.21 4.06 -19.68
CA ARG A 9 6.76 5.05 -20.61
C ARG A 9 7.89 4.43 -21.42
N THR A 10 7.85 4.62 -22.73
CA THR A 10 8.89 4.22 -23.69
C THR A 10 9.41 5.47 -24.42
N PRO A 11 10.37 6.22 -23.83
CA PRO A 11 10.92 7.40 -24.49
C PRO A 11 11.75 6.98 -25.70
N GLY A 12 11.64 7.67 -26.83
CA GLY A 12 12.32 7.24 -28.07
C GLY A 12 13.85 7.08 -27.97
N ASN A 13 14.52 7.88 -27.13
CA ASN A 13 15.97 7.86 -26.95
C ASN A 13 16.44 7.21 -25.63
N LEU A 14 15.53 6.72 -24.78
CA LEU A 14 15.88 6.14 -23.47
C LEU A 14 15.20 4.79 -23.27
N ARG A 15 15.68 4.04 -22.28
CA ARG A 15 15.07 2.76 -21.91
C ARG A 15 13.67 2.98 -21.35
N ALA A 16 12.80 2.01 -21.62
CA ALA A 16 11.47 1.96 -21.05
C ALA A 16 11.52 1.88 -19.52
N PHE A 17 10.57 2.52 -18.84
CA PHE A 17 10.42 2.46 -17.40
C PHE A 17 8.95 2.54 -17.01
N VAL A 18 8.63 2.03 -15.82
CA VAL A 18 7.30 2.13 -15.22
C VAL A 18 7.38 3.16 -14.10
N GLN A 19 6.59 4.21 -14.17
CA GLN A 19 6.41 5.14 -13.07
C GLN A 19 5.16 4.74 -12.30
N ALA A 20 5.28 4.42 -11.01
CA ALA A 20 4.14 4.08 -10.18
C ALA A 20 4.00 5.05 -9.02
N THR A 21 2.76 5.39 -8.71
CA THR A 21 2.42 6.16 -7.51
C THR A 21 2.10 5.20 -6.39
N LEU A 22 2.88 5.31 -5.32
CA LEU A 22 2.80 4.46 -4.14
C LEU A 22 2.34 5.28 -2.94
N ARG A 23 1.50 4.73 -2.07
CA ARG A 23 1.05 5.39 -0.84
C ARG A 23 1.42 4.60 0.40
N SER A 24 2.14 5.23 1.31
CA SER A 24 2.49 4.65 2.60
C SER A 24 1.23 4.41 3.44
N ILE A 25 1.04 3.18 3.91
CA ILE A 25 -0.09 2.83 4.79
C ILE A 25 0.10 3.46 6.17
N ARG A 26 1.35 3.50 6.66
CA ARG A 26 1.68 4.02 7.99
C ARG A 26 1.53 5.54 8.09
N THR A 27 1.95 6.25 7.06
CA THR A 27 2.03 7.73 7.09
C THR A 27 1.01 8.41 6.19
N GLY A 28 0.29 7.67 5.35
CA GLY A 28 -0.66 8.20 4.37
C GLY A 28 -0.03 8.97 3.21
N LYS A 29 1.30 9.22 3.22
CA LYS A 29 2.01 9.99 2.20
C LYS A 29 2.12 9.21 0.89
N SER A 30 1.94 9.91 -0.22
CA SER A 30 2.17 9.38 -1.57
C SER A 30 3.58 9.72 -2.05
N SER A 31 4.16 8.82 -2.84
CA SER A 31 5.49 8.95 -3.44
C SER A 31 5.47 8.32 -4.83
N ASP A 32 6.09 9.00 -5.80
CA ASP A 32 6.26 8.47 -7.15
C ASP A 32 7.60 7.75 -7.27
N VAL A 33 7.56 6.49 -7.68
CA VAL A 33 8.73 5.62 -7.81
C VAL A 33 8.86 5.17 -9.27
N ARG A 34 10.08 5.18 -9.80
CA ARG A 34 10.39 4.67 -11.14
C ARG A 34 11.03 3.30 -11.03
N PHE A 35 10.43 2.33 -11.68
CA PHE A 35 10.90 0.97 -11.79
C PHE A 35 11.50 0.74 -13.16
N SER A 36 12.63 0.03 -13.20
CA SER A 36 13.16 -0.49 -14.46
C SER A 36 12.33 -1.69 -14.93
N SER A 37 12.28 -1.95 -16.24
CA SER A 37 11.46 -3.05 -16.79
C SER A 37 11.85 -4.46 -16.31
N THR A 38 13.05 -4.62 -15.74
CA THR A 38 13.60 -5.89 -15.25
C THR A 38 13.57 -6.02 -13.73
N GLU A 39 13.11 -4.99 -13.03
CA GLU A 39 13.08 -4.97 -11.57
C GLU A 39 11.96 -5.88 -11.05
N LYS A 40 12.32 -6.79 -10.15
CA LYS A 40 11.35 -7.65 -9.47
C LYS A 40 10.78 -6.90 -8.27
N ILE A 41 9.46 -6.96 -8.11
CA ILE A 41 8.76 -6.32 -7.01
C ILE A 41 8.09 -7.43 -6.19
N ASP A 42 8.35 -7.43 -4.89
CA ASP A 42 7.68 -8.34 -3.96
C ASP A 42 6.35 -7.73 -3.51
N VAL A 43 5.27 -8.44 -3.83
CA VAL A 43 3.92 -8.06 -3.40
C VAL A 43 3.63 -8.78 -2.08
N ILE A 44 3.51 -8.00 -1.01
CA ILE A 44 3.11 -8.53 0.30
C ILE A 44 1.58 -8.47 0.39
N PRO A 45 0.88 -9.62 0.58
CA PRO A 45 -0.56 -9.63 0.74
C PRO A 45 -0.95 -8.89 2.02
N MET A 46 -1.92 -7.99 1.91
CA MET A 46 -2.47 -7.26 3.06
C MET A 46 -3.82 -7.86 3.43
N MET A 47 -4.02 -8.13 4.72
CA MET A 47 -5.31 -8.53 5.27
C MET A 47 -5.96 -7.33 5.97
N THR A 48 -7.17 -6.98 5.53
CA THR A 48 -8.00 -5.98 6.20
C THR A 48 -9.14 -6.72 6.87
N LYS A 49 -9.23 -6.65 8.19
CA LYS A 49 -10.33 -7.24 8.95
C LYS A 49 -11.26 -6.15 9.47
N ARG A 50 -12.58 -6.38 9.38
CA ARG A 50 -13.56 -5.55 10.06
C ARG A 50 -13.57 -5.94 11.54
N MET A 51 -13.32 -4.97 12.41
CA MET A 51 -13.43 -5.16 13.84
C MET A 51 -14.43 -4.15 14.40
N GLU A 52 -15.17 -4.57 15.42
CA GLU A 52 -16.12 -3.73 16.13
C GLU A 52 -15.42 -3.01 17.26
N PHE A 53 -15.68 -1.71 17.40
CA PHE A 53 -15.16 -0.95 18.53
C PHE A 53 -15.91 -1.37 19.80
N SER A 54 -15.17 -1.80 20.83
CA SER A 54 -15.75 -2.24 22.10
C SER A 54 -15.77 -1.11 23.13
N TYR A 55 -14.59 -0.71 23.63
CA TYR A 55 -14.43 0.40 24.57
C TYR A 55 -13.01 0.98 24.51
N LYS A 56 -12.83 2.13 25.15
CA LYS A 56 -11.53 2.78 25.31
C LYS A 56 -11.00 2.50 26.72
N ASP A 57 -9.77 2.02 26.82
CA ASP A 57 -9.09 1.76 28.10
C ASP A 57 -7.86 2.68 28.21
N GLY A 58 -8.00 3.78 28.98
CA GLY A 58 -6.94 4.79 29.11
C GLY A 58 -6.59 5.45 27.77
N GLU A 59 -5.42 5.12 27.21
CA GLU A 59 -4.96 5.58 25.89
C GLU A 59 -5.20 4.55 24.77
N ASP A 60 -5.56 3.32 25.12
CA ASP A 60 -5.74 2.22 24.19
C ASP A 60 -7.19 2.10 23.71
N PHE A 61 -7.36 1.62 22.47
CA PHE A 61 -8.65 1.33 21.87
C PHE A 61 -8.80 -0.18 21.71
N VAL A 62 -9.81 -0.76 22.36
CA VAL A 62 -10.10 -2.19 22.30
C VAL A 62 -11.11 -2.44 21.18
N PHE A 63 -10.75 -3.34 20.27
CA PHE A 63 -11.60 -3.78 19.18
C PHE A 63 -11.87 -5.28 19.30
N SER A 64 -13.12 -5.68 19.07
CA SER A 64 -13.56 -7.08 19.08
C SER A 64 -13.77 -7.58 17.65
N ASP A 65 -13.41 -8.83 17.43
CA ASP A 65 -13.58 -9.50 16.15
C ASP A 65 -14.94 -10.23 16.11
N PRO A 66 -15.89 -9.81 15.25
CA PRO A 66 -17.24 -10.35 15.22
C PRO A 66 -17.33 -11.75 14.58
N GLU A 67 -16.25 -12.25 13.95
CA GLU A 67 -16.24 -13.59 13.34
C GLU A 67 -15.77 -14.68 14.30
N THR A 68 -15.05 -14.31 15.36
CA THR A 68 -14.50 -15.24 16.37
C THR A 68 -15.22 -15.17 17.71
N TYR A 69 -16.24 -14.30 17.81
CA TYR A 69 -17.19 -14.23 18.93
C TYR A 69 -18.45 -15.04 18.59
#